data_AF-A0A858RFX5-F1
#
_entry.id   AF-A0A858RFX5-F1
#
_cell.length_a   1.000
_cell.length_b   1.000
_cell.length_c   1.000
_cell.angle_alpha   90.00
_cell.angle_beta   90.00
_cell.angle_gamma   90.00
#
_symmetry.space_group_name_H-M   'P 1'
#
loop_
_entity.id
_entity.type
_entity.pdbx_description
1 polymer ?
#
loop_
_entity_poly.entity_id
_entity_poly.type
_entity_poly.pdbx_seq_one_letter_code
_entity_poly.pdbx_strand_id
1 'polypeptide(L)'
;MDKRFEILLSMAMKLVTPNTEVMVTCDARKQYPRQDFRWYERIQKEFEAEGARLLGDGHMVSPSGQSSSDEQRTFVRCMVNGREDTAITLFRTHPRLWTRLCLRFLTKAPSTLRSVALQTFFADETSVLTMNLASMSMLESPPNEDRHYLSPDISMKEMIAAHERHVTAWQAQRTSCPKKRFRTMDEFIEIDGDATNTTKRVRKSYGGLTKGDIMRFVKCRESEAAVIQKDLIETLAGDKKEDEGAREFAV
;
A
#
# COMPACT_ATOMS: atom_id res chain seq x y z
N MET A 1 4.68 30.47 -4.99
CA MET A 1 5.10 29.23 -4.31
C MET A 1 5.98 28.44 -5.28
N ASP A 2 7.03 27.75 -4.83
CA ASP A 2 7.90 26.95 -5.71
C ASP A 2 7.09 25.78 -6.31
N LYS A 3 7.08 25.61 -7.63
CA LYS A 3 6.35 24.51 -8.30
C LYS A 3 6.76 23.13 -7.79
N ARG A 4 8.02 22.97 -7.36
CA ARG A 4 8.52 21.73 -6.75
C ARG A 4 7.83 21.47 -5.43
N PHE A 5 7.64 22.51 -4.63
CA PHE A 5 6.91 22.43 -3.36
C PHE A 5 5.44 22.08 -3.60
N GLU A 6 4.76 22.67 -4.58
CA GLU A 6 3.34 22.35 -4.88
C GLU A 6 3.15 20.87 -5.27
N ILE A 7 4.06 20.32 -6.08
CA ILE A 7 4.04 18.90 -6.46
C ILE A 7 4.25 18.01 -5.23
N LEU A 8 5.26 18.32 -4.41
CA LEU A 8 5.56 17.58 -3.20
C LEU A 8 4.42 17.68 -2.18
N LEU A 9 3.80 18.85 -2.03
CA LEU A 9 2.65 19.05 -1.16
C LEU A 9 1.48 18.19 -1.60
N SER A 10 1.15 18.16 -2.90
CA SER A 10 0.11 17.28 -3.44
C SER A 10 0.40 15.79 -3.18
N MET A 11 1.67 15.38 -3.28
CA MET A 11 2.09 14.01 -2.95
C MET A 11 1.99 13.72 -1.46
N ALA A 12 2.50 14.62 -0.62
CA ALA A 12 2.49 14.50 0.83
C ALA A 12 1.06 14.44 1.37
N MET A 13 0.17 15.31 0.88
CA MET A 13 -1.26 15.29 1.18
C MET A 13 -1.84 13.89 0.90
N LYS A 14 -1.65 13.33 -0.30
CA LYS A 14 -2.16 11.98 -0.62
C LYS A 14 -1.64 10.89 0.33
N LEU A 15 -0.43 11.05 0.88
CA LEU A 15 0.18 10.09 1.80
C LEU A 15 -0.30 10.23 3.26
N VAL A 16 -0.82 11.40 3.65
CA VAL A 16 -1.21 11.70 5.05
C VAL A 16 -2.70 11.98 5.24
N THR A 17 -3.41 12.32 4.18
CA THR A 17 -4.87 12.42 4.18
C THR A 17 -5.40 11.03 4.51
N PRO A 18 -6.39 10.90 5.42
CA PRO A 18 -7.03 9.62 5.69
C PRO A 18 -7.44 9.01 4.35
N ASN A 19 -6.92 7.82 4.00
CA ASN A 19 -7.44 7.10 2.84
C ASN A 19 -8.95 7.11 2.95
N THR A 20 -9.55 7.69 1.94
CA THR A 20 -10.92 7.40 1.65
C THR A 20 -10.96 5.90 1.33
N GLU A 21 -10.02 5.34 0.58
CA GLU A 21 -10.08 3.92 0.21
C GLU A 21 -9.95 2.93 1.39
N VAL A 22 -11.05 2.23 1.70
CA VAL A 22 -11.12 1.10 2.64
C VAL A 22 -11.36 -0.19 1.86
N MET A 23 -10.80 -1.29 2.34
CA MET A 23 -11.10 -2.60 1.79
C MET A 23 -12.45 -3.08 2.33
N VAL A 24 -13.33 -3.53 1.44
CA VAL A 24 -14.62 -4.13 1.80
C VAL A 24 -14.75 -5.48 1.11
N THR A 25 -15.33 -6.45 1.80
CA THR A 25 -15.60 -7.78 1.26
C THR A 25 -16.61 -7.72 0.13
N CYS A 26 -16.46 -8.57 -0.89
CA CYS A 26 -17.38 -8.58 -2.02
C CYS A 26 -17.53 -9.99 -2.63
N ASP A 27 -18.68 -10.23 -3.26
CA ASP A 27 -18.85 -11.37 -4.17
C ASP A 27 -18.28 -10.96 -5.53
N ALA A 28 -17.02 -11.35 -5.78
CA ALA A 28 -16.27 -10.89 -6.94
C ALA A 28 -16.99 -11.14 -8.28
N ARG A 29 -17.65 -12.29 -8.42
CA ARG A 29 -18.30 -12.67 -9.69
C ARG A 29 -19.57 -11.87 -9.93
N LYS A 30 -20.30 -11.50 -8.87
CA LYS A 30 -21.47 -10.60 -8.99
C LYS A 30 -21.04 -9.15 -9.19
N GLN A 31 -20.03 -8.70 -8.45
CA GLN A 31 -19.59 -7.30 -8.46
C GLN A 31 -18.75 -6.96 -9.70
N TYR A 32 -18.02 -7.93 -10.26
CA TYR A 32 -17.11 -7.75 -11.39
C TYR A 32 -17.32 -8.80 -12.49
N PRO A 33 -18.50 -8.85 -13.13
CA PRO A 33 -18.84 -9.90 -14.10
C PRO A 33 -17.96 -9.89 -15.37
N ARG A 34 -17.28 -8.76 -15.65
CA ARG A 34 -16.39 -8.59 -16.81
C ARG A 34 -14.90 -8.81 -16.48
N GLN A 35 -14.55 -9.06 -15.22
CA GLN A 35 -13.17 -9.27 -14.83
C GLN A 35 -12.67 -10.63 -15.31
N ASP A 36 -11.48 -10.65 -15.92
CA ASP A 36 -10.81 -11.90 -16.25
C ASP A 36 -10.17 -12.52 -15.01
N PHE A 37 -10.87 -13.47 -14.41
CA PHE A 37 -10.44 -14.18 -13.19
C PHE A 37 -9.35 -15.24 -13.42
N ARG A 38 -9.01 -15.56 -14.68
CA ARG A 38 -8.09 -16.68 -14.98
C ARG A 38 -6.71 -16.51 -14.33
N TRP A 39 -6.23 -15.27 -14.27
CA TRP A 39 -4.96 -14.98 -13.59
C TRP A 39 -5.04 -15.22 -12.09
N TYR A 40 -6.09 -14.73 -11.42
CA TYR A 40 -6.31 -14.91 -9.99
C TYR A 40 -6.45 -16.39 -9.64
N GLU A 41 -7.24 -17.15 -10.41
CA GLU A 41 -7.44 -18.58 -10.20
C GLU A 41 -6.16 -19.40 -10.39
N ARG A 42 -5.32 -19.04 -11.36
CA ARG A 42 -4.02 -19.70 -11.57
C ARG A 42 -3.08 -19.45 -10.40
N ILE A 43 -2.88 -18.18 -10.02
CA ILE A 43 -1.99 -17.82 -8.92
C ILE A 43 -2.51 -18.36 -7.58
N GLN A 44 -3.83 -18.40 -7.37
CA GLN A 44 -4.43 -19.03 -6.20
C GLN A 44 -4.04 -20.51 -6.12
N LYS A 45 -4.23 -21.29 -7.19
CA LYS A 45 -3.87 -22.73 -7.19
C LYS A 45 -2.40 -22.96 -6.88
N GLU A 46 -1.55 -22.08 -7.40
CA GLU A 46 -0.12 -22.04 -7.15
C GLU A 46 0.18 -21.86 -5.64
N PHE A 47 -0.44 -20.89 -4.98
CA PHE A 47 -0.28 -20.71 -3.53
C PHE A 47 -0.95 -21.82 -2.69
N GLU A 48 -2.09 -22.35 -3.13
CA GLU A 48 -2.76 -23.49 -2.47
C GLU A 48 -1.88 -24.74 -2.48
N ALA A 49 -1.09 -24.96 -3.55
CA ALA A 49 -0.13 -26.05 -3.62
C ALA A 49 1.01 -25.91 -2.59
N GLU A 50 1.30 -24.69 -2.13
CA GLU A 50 2.26 -24.38 -1.06
C GLU A 50 1.56 -24.28 0.33
N GLY A 51 0.31 -24.73 0.43
CA GLY A 51 -0.45 -24.80 1.69
C GLY A 51 -1.18 -23.52 2.09
N ALA A 52 -1.31 -22.54 1.20
CA ALA A 52 -2.16 -21.39 1.45
C ALA A 52 -3.65 -21.74 1.31
N ARG A 53 -4.52 -20.91 1.91
CA ARG A 53 -5.98 -21.01 1.75
C ARG A 53 -6.59 -19.65 1.43
N LEU A 54 -7.69 -19.65 0.69
CA LEU A 54 -8.47 -18.45 0.40
C LEU A 54 -9.14 -17.92 1.69
N LEU A 55 -9.04 -16.62 1.93
CA LEU A 55 -9.83 -15.90 2.95
C LEU A 55 -11.10 -15.32 2.32
N GLY A 56 -10.97 -14.75 1.13
CA GLY A 56 -12.09 -14.15 0.43
C GLY A 56 -11.64 -13.15 -0.62
N ASP A 57 -12.64 -12.46 -1.14
CA ASP A 57 -12.50 -11.45 -2.17
C ASP A 57 -12.98 -10.11 -1.61
N GLY A 58 -12.30 -9.03 -2.00
CA GLY A 58 -12.59 -7.68 -1.57
C GLY A 58 -12.28 -6.64 -2.63
N HIS A 59 -12.62 -5.39 -2.34
CA HIS A 59 -12.27 -4.28 -3.20
C HIS A 59 -11.97 -3.01 -2.40
N MET A 60 -11.13 -2.15 -2.97
CA MET A 60 -10.88 -0.84 -2.42
C MET A 60 -12.01 0.12 -2.84
N VAL A 61 -12.69 0.71 -1.87
CA VAL A 61 -13.79 1.66 -2.08
C VAL A 61 -13.52 2.98 -1.38
N SER A 62 -13.78 4.08 -2.09
CA SER A 62 -13.73 5.42 -1.50
C SER A 62 -15.10 5.76 -0.84
N PRO A 63 -15.18 6.22 0.42
CA PRO A 63 -16.36 6.59 1.17
C PRO A 63 -17.10 7.77 0.57
N SER A 64 -16.48 8.55 -0.32
CA SER A 64 -17.21 9.56 -1.09
C SER A 64 -18.11 8.93 -2.16
N GLY A 65 -18.02 7.62 -2.40
CA GLY A 65 -18.78 6.91 -3.43
C GLY A 65 -18.43 7.32 -4.87
N GLN A 66 -17.44 8.21 -5.06
CA GLN A 66 -17.10 8.81 -6.35
C GLN A 66 -16.36 7.87 -7.31
N SER A 67 -15.93 6.68 -6.86
CA SER A 67 -15.47 5.61 -7.75
C SER A 67 -16.66 4.78 -8.26
N SER A 68 -17.48 5.42 -9.09
CA SER A 68 -18.72 4.86 -9.66
C SER A 68 -18.51 3.94 -10.87
N SER A 69 -17.27 3.81 -11.38
CA SER A 69 -16.96 2.85 -12.45
C SER A 69 -16.14 1.67 -11.91
N ASP A 70 -16.53 0.46 -12.30
CA ASP A 70 -15.80 -0.79 -11.98
C ASP A 70 -14.32 -0.73 -12.39
N GLU A 71 -14.01 0.06 -13.41
CA GLU A 71 -12.64 0.27 -13.92
C GLU A 71 -11.73 1.04 -12.95
N GLN A 72 -12.29 1.74 -11.97
CA GLN A 72 -11.54 2.50 -10.96
C GLN A 72 -11.41 1.77 -9.62
N ARG A 73 -12.13 0.67 -9.42
CA ARG A 73 -12.04 -0.11 -8.19
C ARG A 73 -10.92 -1.14 -8.31
N THR A 74 -10.11 -1.25 -7.28
CA THR A 74 -9.07 -2.27 -7.22
C THR A 74 -9.68 -3.53 -6.60
N PHE A 75 -9.90 -4.56 -7.41
CA PHE A 75 -10.26 -5.90 -6.93
C PHE A 75 -9.04 -6.56 -6.27
N VAL A 76 -9.27 -7.14 -5.10
CA VAL A 76 -8.26 -7.81 -4.28
C VAL A 76 -8.76 -9.19 -3.89
N ARG A 77 -7.96 -10.23 -4.17
CA ARG A 77 -8.17 -11.58 -3.63
C ARG A 77 -7.18 -11.79 -2.49
N CYS A 78 -7.69 -12.18 -1.33
CA CYS A 78 -6.89 -12.38 -0.14
C CYS A 78 -6.81 -13.86 0.22
N MET A 79 -5.59 -14.32 0.46
CA MET A 79 -5.28 -15.66 0.92
C MET A 79 -4.39 -15.57 2.16
N VAL A 80 -4.25 -16.68 2.87
CA VAL A 80 -3.35 -16.79 4.01
C VAL A 80 -2.52 -18.05 3.89
N ASN A 81 -1.25 -18.01 4.30
CA ASN A 81 -0.40 -19.20 4.31
C ASN A 81 -0.89 -20.26 5.33
N GLY A 82 -0.31 -21.47 5.28
CA GLY A 82 -0.70 -22.57 6.18
C GLY A 82 -0.46 -22.34 7.67
N ARG A 83 0.33 -21.33 8.04
CA ARG A 83 0.57 -20.91 9.45
C ARG A 83 -0.37 -19.80 9.92
N GLU A 84 -1.22 -19.32 9.01
CA GLU A 84 -2.15 -18.21 9.22
C GLU A 84 -1.47 -16.87 9.56
N ASP A 85 -0.17 -16.73 9.33
CA ASP A 85 0.65 -15.59 9.79
C ASP A 85 1.13 -14.67 8.65
N THR A 86 0.89 -15.06 7.39
CA THR A 86 1.25 -14.29 6.20
C THR A 86 0.03 -14.14 5.30
N ALA A 87 -0.38 -12.89 5.07
CA ALA A 87 -1.43 -12.55 4.14
C ALA A 87 -0.84 -12.48 2.73
N ILE A 88 -1.55 -13.04 1.76
CA ILE A 88 -1.20 -13.01 0.34
C ILE A 88 -2.31 -12.27 -0.37
N THR A 89 -2.01 -11.09 -0.93
CA THR A 89 -2.98 -10.30 -1.68
C THR A 89 -2.65 -10.33 -3.16
N LEU A 90 -3.65 -10.67 -3.97
CA LEU A 90 -3.58 -10.66 -5.43
C LEU A 90 -4.44 -9.50 -5.92
N PHE A 91 -3.85 -8.57 -6.64
CA PHE A 91 -4.58 -7.41 -7.13
C PHE A 91 -4.06 -6.93 -8.48
N ARG A 92 -4.88 -6.11 -9.13
CA ARG A 92 -4.52 -5.44 -10.37
C ARG A 92 -4.71 -3.95 -10.18
N THR A 93 -3.65 -3.19 -10.36
CA THR A 93 -3.77 -1.73 -10.36
C THR A 93 -4.24 -1.24 -11.71
N HIS A 94 -5.18 -0.30 -11.68
CA HIS A 94 -5.72 0.38 -12.85
C HIS A 94 -5.20 1.82 -12.89
N PRO A 95 -3.95 2.03 -13.35
CA PRO A 95 -3.42 3.38 -13.47
C PRO A 95 -4.31 4.23 -14.40
N ARG A 96 -4.50 5.51 -14.05
CA ARG A 96 -5.22 6.48 -14.89
C ARG A 96 -4.63 6.50 -16.31
N LEU A 97 -5.44 6.85 -17.31
CA LEU A 97 -5.04 6.81 -18.73
C LEU A 97 -3.69 7.49 -19.00
N TRP A 98 -3.45 8.67 -18.44
CA TRP A 98 -2.17 9.36 -18.61
C TRP A 98 -1.00 8.57 -17.99
N THR A 99 -1.17 8.02 -16.78
CA THR A 99 -0.16 7.20 -16.09
C THR A 99 0.10 5.92 -16.88
N ARG A 100 -0.96 5.33 -17.44
CA ARG A 100 -0.90 4.16 -18.31
C ARG A 100 -0.11 4.42 -19.59
N LEU A 101 -0.29 5.59 -20.21
CA LEU A 101 0.47 6.04 -21.36
C LEU A 101 1.94 6.28 -20.97
N CYS A 102 2.20 6.99 -19.86
CA CYS A 102 3.56 7.22 -19.36
C CYS A 102 4.30 5.90 -19.07
N LEU A 103 3.67 4.94 -18.37
CA LEU A 103 4.25 3.62 -18.12
C LEU A 103 4.57 2.88 -19.43
N ARG A 104 3.63 2.91 -20.40
CA ARG A 104 3.84 2.26 -21.69
C ARG A 104 5.00 2.88 -22.48
N PHE A 105 5.11 4.20 -22.52
CA PHE A 105 6.11 4.90 -23.32
C PHE A 105 7.48 5.03 -22.65
N LEU A 106 7.54 5.15 -21.31
CA LEU A 106 8.79 5.39 -20.58
C LEU A 106 9.44 4.11 -20.06
N THR A 107 8.63 3.12 -19.63
CA THR A 107 9.18 1.92 -18.97
C THR A 107 8.95 0.64 -19.76
N LYS A 108 8.26 0.72 -20.91
CA LYS A 108 7.76 -0.44 -21.69
C LYS A 108 6.93 -1.43 -20.83
N ALA A 109 6.51 -1.02 -19.63
CA ALA A 109 5.77 -1.86 -18.72
C ALA A 109 4.36 -2.11 -19.27
N PRO A 110 3.76 -3.29 -19.00
CA PRO A 110 2.38 -3.54 -19.39
C PRO A 110 1.45 -2.50 -18.76
N SER A 111 0.44 -2.12 -19.54
CA SER A 111 -0.53 -1.07 -19.22
C SER A 111 -1.40 -1.34 -17.98
N THR A 112 -1.30 -2.52 -17.39
CA THR A 112 -1.89 -2.88 -16.10
C THR A 112 -0.91 -3.74 -15.33
N LEU A 113 -0.66 -3.39 -14.08
CA LEU A 113 0.27 -4.12 -13.23
C LEU A 113 -0.54 -5.11 -12.40
N ARG A 114 -0.34 -6.40 -12.70
CA ARG A 114 -0.79 -7.51 -11.86
C ARG A 114 0.24 -7.69 -10.76
N SER A 115 -0.24 -7.80 -9.54
CA SER A 115 0.63 -7.70 -8.37
C SER A 115 0.23 -8.71 -7.33
N VAL A 116 1.27 -9.29 -6.73
CA VAL A 116 1.22 -10.18 -5.60
C VAL A 116 1.96 -9.47 -4.48
N ALA A 117 1.36 -9.43 -3.31
CA ALA A 117 2.00 -8.94 -2.09
C ALA A 117 1.83 -9.96 -0.98
N LEU A 118 2.93 -10.27 -0.30
CA LEU A 118 2.98 -11.08 0.90
C LEU A 118 3.25 -10.15 2.08
N GLN A 119 2.39 -10.20 3.08
CA GLN A 119 2.48 -9.32 4.24
C GLN A 119 2.35 -10.10 5.54
N THR A 120 3.31 -9.90 6.44
CA THR A 120 3.28 -10.43 7.81
C THR A 120 3.11 -9.26 8.76
N PHE A 121 2.11 -9.33 9.63
CA PHE A 121 1.89 -8.32 10.68
C PHE A 121 2.38 -8.85 12.03
N PHE A 122 2.84 -7.94 12.89
CA PHE A 122 3.35 -8.24 14.22
C PHE A 122 2.51 -7.59 15.31
N ALA A 123 2.61 -8.09 16.54
CA ALA A 123 1.82 -7.59 17.67
C ALA A 123 2.13 -6.13 18.05
N ASP A 124 3.32 -5.62 17.70
CA ASP A 124 3.76 -4.24 17.92
C ASP A 124 3.31 -3.26 16.82
N GLU A 125 2.26 -3.60 16.07
CA GLU A 125 1.74 -2.85 14.92
C GLU A 125 2.73 -2.67 13.76
N THR A 126 3.84 -3.41 13.77
CA THR A 126 4.75 -3.41 12.63
C THR A 126 4.41 -4.48 11.61
N SER A 127 4.96 -4.33 10.41
CA SER A 127 4.74 -5.30 9.33
C SER A 127 5.95 -5.45 8.43
N VAL A 128 5.99 -6.58 7.75
CA VAL A 128 6.95 -6.90 6.69
C VAL A 128 6.14 -7.16 5.44
N LEU A 129 6.49 -6.48 4.34
CA LEU A 129 5.79 -6.54 3.06
C LEU A 129 6.78 -6.91 1.95
N THR A 130 6.45 -7.93 1.17
CA THR A 130 7.22 -8.33 -0.01
C THR A 130 6.30 -8.32 -1.22
N MET A 131 6.65 -7.59 -2.29
CA MET A 131 5.77 -7.46 -3.46
C MET A 131 6.54 -7.45 -4.79
N ASN A 132 5.92 -7.96 -5.86
CA ASN A 132 6.50 -8.01 -7.21
C ASN A 132 6.23 -6.73 -8.04
N LEU A 133 6.41 -5.57 -7.41
CA LEU A 133 6.17 -4.24 -7.98
C LEU A 133 7.44 -3.37 -7.88
N ALA A 134 8.44 -3.68 -8.71
CA ALA A 134 9.73 -2.97 -8.70
C ALA A 134 9.61 -1.44 -8.84
N SER A 135 8.57 -0.93 -9.52
CA SER A 135 8.42 0.51 -9.81
C SER A 135 7.82 1.35 -8.67
N MET A 136 7.43 0.76 -7.53
CA MET A 136 6.91 1.50 -6.36
C MET A 136 7.98 1.84 -5.31
N SER A 137 9.23 1.45 -5.53
CA SER A 137 10.36 1.62 -4.58
C SER A 137 10.83 3.07 -4.36
N MET A 138 10.09 4.07 -4.85
CA MET A 138 10.54 5.47 -4.81
C MET A 138 10.42 6.07 -3.42
N LEU A 139 9.44 5.62 -2.63
CA LEU A 139 9.24 6.06 -1.25
C LEU A 139 10.02 5.19 -0.27
N GLU A 140 10.61 5.81 0.74
CA GLU A 140 11.13 5.12 1.91
C GLU A 140 10.02 4.38 2.63
N SER A 141 10.35 3.16 3.07
CA SER A 141 9.48 2.40 3.95
C SER A 141 9.30 3.17 5.25
N PRO A 142 8.06 3.31 5.76
CA PRO A 142 7.85 3.98 7.03
C PRO A 142 8.46 3.15 8.17
N PRO A 143 8.91 3.75 9.29
CA PRO A 143 9.59 3.03 10.38
C PRO A 143 8.88 1.78 10.95
N ASN A 144 7.55 1.71 10.81
CA ASN A 144 6.72 0.60 11.28
C ASN A 144 6.49 -0.48 10.20
N GLU A 145 7.07 -0.38 9.02
CA GLU A 145 6.89 -1.35 7.95
C GLU A 145 8.20 -1.54 7.16
N ASP A 146 8.63 -2.77 6.97
CA ASP A 146 9.75 -3.08 6.08
C ASP A 146 9.24 -3.60 4.74
N ARG A 147 9.72 -3.01 3.64
CA ARG A 147 9.20 -3.29 2.29
C ARG A 147 10.32 -3.78 1.38
N HIS A 148 10.10 -4.94 0.79
CA HIS A 148 11.00 -5.55 -0.19
C HIS A 148 10.30 -5.70 -1.54
N TYR A 149 10.79 -4.96 -2.53
CA TYR A 149 10.27 -5.02 -3.90
C TYR A 149 11.10 -6.00 -4.73
N LEU A 150 10.42 -6.93 -5.39
CA LEU A 150 11.00 -7.96 -6.24
C LEU A 150 10.71 -7.69 -7.72
N SER A 151 11.44 -8.38 -8.60
CA SER A 151 11.18 -8.35 -10.04
C SER A 151 9.73 -8.77 -10.35
N PRO A 152 9.04 -8.14 -11.31
CA PRO A 152 7.72 -8.58 -11.75
C PRO A 152 7.69 -10.02 -12.27
N ASP A 153 8.82 -10.51 -12.79
CA ASP A 153 8.96 -11.84 -13.38
C ASP A 153 9.37 -12.93 -12.36
N ILE A 154 9.44 -12.59 -11.07
CA ILE A 154 9.83 -13.54 -10.03
C ILE A 154 8.82 -14.71 -9.94
N SER A 155 9.32 -15.93 -9.73
CA SER A 155 8.44 -17.06 -9.49
C SER A 155 7.78 -16.99 -8.11
N MET A 156 6.60 -17.58 -7.98
CA MET A 156 5.85 -17.62 -6.72
C MET A 156 6.63 -18.30 -5.59
N LYS A 157 7.32 -19.41 -5.88
CA LYS A 157 8.18 -20.11 -4.91
C LYS A 157 9.33 -19.24 -4.42
N GLU A 158 9.99 -18.51 -5.33
CA GLU A 158 11.04 -17.57 -4.96
C GLU A 158 10.50 -16.39 -4.15
N MET A 159 9.29 -15.93 -4.46
CA MET A 159 8.61 -14.86 -3.73
C MET A 159 8.30 -15.26 -2.29
N ILE A 160 7.79 -16.48 -2.06
CA ILE A 160 7.56 -17.04 -0.72
C ILE A 160 8.87 -17.11 0.04
N ALA A 161 9.91 -17.74 -0.54
CA ALA A 161 11.21 -17.86 0.10
C ALA A 161 11.86 -16.49 0.39
N ALA A 162 11.68 -15.51 -0.49
CA ALA A 162 12.15 -14.14 -0.26
C ALA A 162 11.41 -13.48 0.90
N HIS A 163 10.09 -13.65 1.00
CA HIS A 163 9.30 -13.12 2.11
C HIS A 163 9.69 -13.78 3.45
N GLU A 164 9.87 -15.10 3.48
CA GLU A 164 10.29 -15.80 4.69
C GLU A 164 11.65 -15.30 5.20
N ARG A 165 12.64 -15.17 4.31
CA ARG A 165 13.95 -14.59 4.67
C ARG A 165 13.82 -13.16 5.19
N HIS A 166 12.96 -12.36 4.57
CA HIS A 166 12.70 -10.98 4.96
C HIS A 166 12.10 -10.91 6.37
N VAL A 167 11.09 -11.74 6.66
CA VAL A 167 10.47 -11.86 7.98
C VAL A 167 11.48 -12.34 9.03
N THR A 168 12.30 -13.35 8.72
CA THR A 168 13.35 -13.84 9.63
C THR A 168 14.38 -12.75 9.94
N ALA A 169 14.84 -12.01 8.93
CA ALA A 169 15.78 -10.91 9.11
C ALA A 169 15.20 -9.79 9.99
N TRP A 170 13.92 -9.45 9.79
CA TRP A 170 13.20 -8.48 10.62
C TRP A 170 13.09 -8.95 12.08
N GLN A 171 12.69 -10.20 12.31
CA GLN A 171 12.57 -10.77 13.66
C GLN A 171 13.93 -10.89 14.37
N ALA A 172 15.03 -11.09 13.64
CA ALA A 172 16.37 -11.12 14.24
C ALA A 172 16.78 -9.77 14.86
N GLN A 173 16.20 -8.66 14.39
CA GLN A 173 16.47 -7.31 14.91
C GLN A 173 15.52 -6.91 16.04
N ARG A 174 14.42 -7.65 16.25
CA ARG A 174 13.35 -7.32 17.19
C ARG A 174 13.02 -8.52 18.06
N THR A 175 13.54 -8.52 19.29
CA THR A 175 13.39 -9.63 20.22
C THR A 175 11.92 -9.96 20.47
N SER A 176 11.53 -11.20 20.14
CA SER A 176 10.30 -11.88 20.57
C SER A 176 8.95 -11.22 20.26
N CYS A 177 8.85 -10.37 19.21
CA CYS A 177 7.53 -9.90 18.79
C CYS A 177 6.78 -11.00 18.02
N PRO A 178 5.64 -11.51 18.52
CA PRO A 178 4.89 -12.55 17.85
C PRO A 178 4.20 -12.00 16.59
N LYS A 179 4.09 -12.84 15.58
CA LYS A 179 3.29 -12.55 14.38
C LYS A 179 1.80 -12.62 14.72
N LYS A 180 1.02 -11.70 14.16
CA LYS A 180 -0.44 -11.80 14.19
C LYS A 180 -0.89 -12.93 13.26
N ARG A 181 -2.00 -13.58 13.62
CA ARG A 181 -2.67 -14.55 12.77
C ARG A 181 -4.02 -14.00 12.34
N PHE A 182 -4.46 -14.35 11.14
CA PHE A 182 -5.75 -13.95 10.59
C PHE A 182 -6.40 -15.15 9.93
N ARG A 183 -7.58 -15.49 10.44
CA ARG A 183 -8.38 -16.65 10.06
C ARG A 183 -9.50 -16.28 9.10
N THR A 184 -9.96 -15.03 9.15
CA THR A 184 -11.06 -14.52 8.35
C THR A 184 -10.62 -13.31 7.53
N MET A 185 -11.41 -12.99 6.51
CA MET A 185 -11.21 -11.79 5.71
C MET A 185 -11.41 -10.52 6.55
N ASP A 186 -12.38 -10.52 7.47
CA ASP A 186 -12.67 -9.36 8.33
C ASP A 186 -11.50 -9.05 9.29
N GLU A 187 -10.89 -10.09 9.89
CA GLU A 187 -9.67 -9.94 10.70
C GLU A 187 -8.51 -9.35 9.90
N PHE A 188 -8.35 -9.78 8.64
CA PHE A 188 -7.34 -9.21 7.76
C PHE A 188 -7.62 -7.73 7.44
N ILE A 189 -8.87 -7.38 7.11
CA ILE A 189 -9.26 -5.99 6.81
C ILE A 189 -9.02 -5.08 8.02
N GLU A 190 -9.35 -5.53 9.23
CA GLU A 190 -9.11 -4.78 10.46
C GLU A 190 -7.60 -4.52 10.67
N ILE A 191 -6.79 -5.57 10.59
CA ILE A 191 -5.34 -5.48 10.79
C ILE A 191 -4.66 -4.61 9.72
N ASP A 192 -5.05 -4.76 8.45
CA ASP A 192 -4.53 -3.95 7.34
C ASP A 192 -4.95 -2.47 7.48
N GLY A 193 -6.19 -2.23 7.92
CA GLY A 193 -6.71 -0.89 8.24
C GLY A 193 -5.90 -0.22 9.34
N ASP A 194 -5.65 -0.92 10.45
CA ASP A 194 -4.83 -0.45 11.56
C ASP A 194 -3.41 -0.14 11.12
N ALA A 195 -2.75 -1.07 10.42
CA ALA A 195 -1.39 -0.88 9.92
C ALA A 195 -1.28 0.30 8.95
N THR A 196 -2.28 0.47 8.08
CA THR A 196 -2.40 1.62 7.18
C THR A 196 -2.55 2.93 7.96
N ASN A 197 -3.37 2.95 9.01
CA ASN A 197 -3.57 4.13 9.85
C ASN A 197 -2.32 4.47 10.67
N THR A 198 -1.64 3.48 11.25
CA THR A 198 -0.36 3.65 11.95
C THR A 198 0.70 4.20 10.99
N THR A 199 0.81 3.65 9.78
CA THR A 199 1.70 4.15 8.74
C THR A 199 1.42 5.61 8.42
N LYS A 200 0.17 6.00 8.16
CA LYS A 200 -0.19 7.41 7.88
C LYS A 200 0.15 8.34 9.04
N ARG A 201 -0.15 7.93 10.28
CA ARG A 201 0.17 8.71 11.48
C ARG A 201 1.67 8.96 11.58
N VAL A 202 2.47 7.92 11.33
CA VAL A 202 3.94 8.04 11.26
C VAL A 202 4.37 8.94 10.09
N ARG A 203 3.78 8.80 8.89
CA ARG A 203 4.08 9.70 7.77
C ARG A 203 3.78 11.16 8.08
N LYS A 204 2.66 11.41 8.74
CA LYS A 204 2.21 12.74 9.11
C LYS A 204 3.18 13.44 10.05
N SER A 205 3.86 12.71 10.95
CA SER A 205 4.82 13.31 11.89
C SER A 205 6.04 13.93 11.21
N TYR A 206 6.34 13.54 9.97
CA TYR A 206 7.43 14.10 9.17
C TYR A 206 6.97 14.81 7.89
N GLY A 207 5.70 15.22 7.82
CA GLY A 207 5.18 15.99 6.68
C GLY A 207 4.89 15.15 5.43
N GLY A 208 4.63 13.86 5.60
CA GLY A 208 4.25 12.91 4.54
C GLY A 208 5.41 12.28 3.77
N LEU A 209 6.50 13.03 3.59
CA LEU A 209 7.70 12.62 2.87
C LEU A 209 8.94 12.76 3.77
N THR A 210 9.83 11.78 3.74
CA THR A 210 11.10 11.89 4.45
C THR A 210 12.05 12.86 3.72
N LYS A 211 13.12 13.31 4.38
CA LYS A 211 14.18 14.06 3.70
C LYS A 211 14.77 13.26 2.52
N GLY A 212 14.94 11.95 2.69
CA GLY A 212 15.44 11.07 1.64
C GLY A 212 14.49 10.97 0.44
N ASP A 213 13.17 10.94 0.68
CA ASP A 213 12.15 11.02 -0.37
C ASP A 213 12.26 12.35 -1.14
N ILE A 214 12.34 13.48 -0.43
CA ILE A 214 12.42 14.82 -1.03
C ILE A 214 13.69 14.96 -1.88
N MET A 215 14.83 14.53 -1.35
CA MET A 215 16.11 14.54 -2.06
C MET A 215 16.03 13.71 -3.36
N ARG A 216 15.37 12.55 -3.33
CA ARG A 216 15.19 11.71 -4.53
C ARG A 216 14.30 12.36 -5.58
N PHE A 217 13.17 12.94 -5.17
CA PHE A 217 12.20 13.52 -6.11
C PHE A 217 12.70 14.85 -6.71
N VAL A 218 13.37 15.68 -5.90
CA VAL A 218 13.76 17.04 -6.30
C VAL A 218 15.23 17.13 -6.71
N LYS A 219 16.05 16.11 -6.40
CA LYS A 219 17.50 16.11 -6.62
C LYS A 219 18.18 17.31 -5.95
N CYS A 220 17.85 17.54 -4.68
CA CYS A 220 18.38 18.63 -3.85
C CYS A 220 19.34 18.15 -2.76
N ARG A 221 20.02 19.09 -2.09
CA ARG A 221 20.89 18.81 -0.94
C ARG A 221 20.05 18.57 0.33
N GLU A 222 20.63 17.89 1.32
CA GLU A 222 19.92 17.60 2.58
C GLU A 222 19.44 18.86 3.32
N SER A 223 20.23 19.94 3.34
CA SER A 223 19.82 21.21 3.96
C SER A 223 18.60 21.83 3.26
N GLU A 224 18.52 21.73 1.94
CA GLU A 224 17.35 22.21 1.17
C GLU A 224 16.13 21.31 1.43
N ALA A 225 16.34 19.99 1.48
CA ALA A 225 15.28 19.02 1.81
C ALA A 225 14.71 19.23 3.23
N ALA A 226 15.55 19.59 4.20
CA ALA A 226 15.11 19.90 5.56
C ALA A 226 14.20 21.13 5.63
N VAL A 227 14.49 22.18 4.84
CA VAL A 227 13.63 23.37 4.73
C VAL A 227 12.29 22.98 4.11
N ILE A 228 12.31 22.28 2.97
CA ILE A 228 11.08 21.80 2.30
C ILE A 228 10.24 20.93 3.24
N GLN A 229 10.87 20.01 3.98
CA GLN A 229 10.17 19.13 4.91
C GLN A 229 9.50 19.93 6.04
N LYS A 230 10.21 20.92 6.60
CA LYS A 230 9.65 21.81 7.61
C LYS A 230 8.43 22.55 7.07
N ASP A 231 8.51 23.12 5.87
CA ASP A 231 7.41 23.83 5.22
C ASP A 231 6.21 22.90 4.97
N LEU A 232 6.44 21.63 4.59
CA LEU A 232 5.39 20.62 4.44
C LEU A 232 4.71 20.32 5.78
N ILE A 233 5.47 20.15 6.87
CA ILE A 233 4.93 19.90 8.21
C ILE A 233 4.05 21.08 8.65
N GLU A 234 4.53 22.31 8.49
CA GLU A 234 3.79 23.53 8.88
C GLU A 234 2.50 23.69 8.05
N THR A 235 2.57 23.49 6.74
CA THR A 235 1.41 23.59 5.84
C THR A 235 0.34 22.53 6.18
N LEU A 236 0.75 21.26 6.34
CA LEU A 236 -0.17 20.16 6.66
C LEU A 236 -0.75 20.25 8.09
N ALA A 237 -0.10 21.00 8.99
CA ALA A 237 -0.62 21.32 10.32
C ALA A 237 -1.57 22.53 10.28
N GLY A 238 -1.32 23.49 9.38
CA GLY A 238 -2.15 24.69 9.17
C GLY A 238 -3.54 24.37 8.63
N ASP A 239 -3.64 23.49 7.64
CA ASP A 239 -4.92 23.06 7.04
C ASP A 239 -5.91 22.47 8.06
N LYS A 240 -5.41 21.90 9.17
CA LYS A 240 -6.28 21.41 10.25
C LYS A 240 -7.00 22.51 11.02
N LYS A 241 -6.36 23.67 11.21
CA LYS A 241 -6.93 24.75 12.01
C LYS A 241 -8.08 25.44 11.29
N GLU A 242 -8.03 25.49 9.96
CA GLU A 242 -9.13 26.05 9.16
C GLU A 242 -10.34 25.10 9.11
N ASP A 243 -10.12 23.78 9.01
CA ASP A 243 -11.19 22.78 9.03
C ASP A 243 -11.88 22.62 10.41
N GLU A 244 -11.13 22.78 11.50
CA GLU A 244 -11.71 22.77 12.87
C GLU A 244 -12.49 24.07 13.16
N GLY A 245 -11.98 25.23 12.72
CA GLY A 245 -12.70 26.50 12.81
C GLY A 245 -13.99 26.53 12.00
N ALA A 246 -13.99 25.98 10.77
CA ALA A 246 -15.19 25.92 9.94
C ALA A 246 -16.31 25.02 10.50
N ARG A 247 -15.96 24.04 11.36
CA ARG A 247 -16.94 23.18 12.05
C ARG A 247 -17.52 23.79 13.32
N GLU A 248 -16.79 24.68 14.00
CA GLU A 248 -17.30 25.41 15.17
C GLU A 248 -18.36 26.47 14.81
N PHE A 249 -18.40 26.95 13.55
CA PHE A 249 -19.43 27.90 13.08
C PHE A 249 -20.65 27.24 12.43
N ALA A 250 -20.73 25.90 12.41
CA ALA A 250 -21.79 25.13 11.77
C ALA A 250 -22.74 24.42 12.77
N VAL A 251 -22.76 24.86 14.04
CA VAL A 251 -23.71 24.39 15.08
C VAL A 251 -24.75 25.46 15.37
#